data_AF-A0A933EI33-F1
#
_entry.id   AF-A0A933EI33-F1
#
_cell.length_a   1.000
_cell.length_b   1.000
_cell.length_c   1.000
_cell.angle_alpha   90.00
_cell.angle_beta   90.00
_cell.angle_gamma   90.00
#
_symmetry.space_group_name_H-M   'P 1'
#
loop_
_entity.id
_entity.type
_entity.pdbx_description
1 polymer ?
#
loop_
_entity_poly.entity_id
_entity_poly.type
_entity_poly.pdbx_seq_one_letter_code
_entity_poly.pdbx_strand_id
1 'polypeptide(L)'
;MSRLTKLTITVPKELVAVADDIAKKRKVSRSKVISQCLRELAEKRIEEEMKEGYIAMAEENRRTAEEFLEAQRGVLPEWNADAEDS
;
A
#
# COMPACT_ATOMS: atom_id res chain seq x y z
N MET A 1 -4.92 0.17 -24.20
CA MET A 1 -6.22 -0.55 -24.15
C MET A 1 -6.54 -0.90 -22.71
N SER A 2 -7.58 -0.34 -22.09
CA SER A 2 -8.03 -0.84 -20.78
C SER A 2 -8.74 -2.17 -20.99
N ARG A 3 -8.09 -3.30 -20.68
CA ARG A 3 -8.73 -4.63 -20.79
C ARG A 3 -9.67 -4.83 -19.61
N LEU A 4 -10.92 -4.38 -19.77
CA LEU A 4 -12.00 -4.74 -18.84
C LEU A 4 -12.48 -6.15 -19.18
N THR A 5 -12.55 -7.01 -18.16
CA THR A 5 -13.07 -8.38 -18.27
C THR A 5 -14.43 -8.46 -17.58
N LYS A 6 -15.42 -9.08 -18.23
CA LYS A 6 -16.73 -9.32 -17.62
C LYS A 6 -16.61 -10.45 -16.60
N LEU A 7 -17.03 -10.17 -15.37
CA LEU A 7 -17.05 -11.14 -14.27
C LEU A 7 -18.49 -11.30 -13.78
N THR A 8 -18.94 -12.54 -13.64
CA THR A 8 -20.25 -12.88 -13.03
C THR A 8 -19.99 -13.67 -11.77
N ILE A 9 -20.54 -13.19 -10.65
CA ILE A 9 -20.37 -13.80 -9.32
C ILE A 9 -21.71 -13.87 -8.61
N THR A 10 -21.86 -14.87 -7.75
CA THR A 10 -22.96 -14.93 -6.78
C THR A 10 -22.50 -14.23 -5.50
N VAL A 11 -23.31 -13.33 -4.98
CA VAL A 11 -23.02 -12.57 -3.76
C VAL A 11 -24.29 -12.49 -2.90
N PRO A 12 -24.17 -12.48 -1.56
CA PRO A 12 -25.28 -12.25 -0.65
C PRO A 12 -26.07 -10.97 -1.00
N LYS A 13 -27.39 -11.01 -0.84
CA LYS A 13 -28.27 -9.89 -1.19
C LYS A 13 -27.95 -8.64 -0.39
N GLU A 14 -27.58 -8.81 0.88
CA GLU A 14 -27.21 -7.69 1.75
C GLU A 14 -26.00 -6.91 1.19
N LEU A 15 -24.99 -7.61 0.66
CA LEU A 15 -23.82 -6.97 0.07
C LEU A 15 -24.13 -6.21 -1.22
N VAL A 16 -25.07 -6.73 -2.03
CA VAL A 16 -25.56 -6.01 -3.21
C VAL A 16 -26.26 -4.71 -2.80
N ALA A 17 -27.07 -4.75 -1.74
CA ALA A 17 -27.76 -3.56 -1.23
C ALA A 17 -26.77 -2.50 -0.72
N VAL A 18 -25.70 -2.91 -0.03
CA VAL A 18 -24.61 -2.02 0.39
C VAL A 18 -23.93 -1.38 -0.83
N ALA A 19 -23.58 -2.18 -1.84
CA ALA A 19 -22.96 -1.66 -3.06
C ALA A 19 -23.85 -0.65 -3.79
N ASP A 20 -25.17 -0.89 -3.81
CA ASP A 20 -26.16 0.01 -4.41
C ASP A 20 -26.31 1.33 -3.66
N ASP A 21 -26.33 1.30 -2.32
CA ASP A 21 -26.40 2.51 -1.51
C ASP A 21 -25.15 3.38 -1.71
N ILE A 22 -23.96 2.76 -1.71
CA ILE A 22 -22.69 3.47 -2.00
C ILE A 22 -22.70 4.04 -3.42
N ALA A 23 -23.14 3.26 -4.40
CA ALA A 23 -23.22 3.68 -5.78
C ALA A 23 -24.12 4.92 -5.96
N LYS A 24 -25.29 4.93 -5.30
CA LYS A 24 -26.20 6.07 -5.28
C LYS A 24 -25.57 7.30 -4.63
N LYS A 25 -25.01 7.15 -3.42
CA LYS A 25 -24.37 8.25 -2.66
C LYS A 25 -23.22 8.88 -3.44
N ARG A 26 -22.41 8.05 -4.12
CA ARG A 26 -21.23 8.49 -4.88
C ARG A 26 -21.54 8.83 -6.35
N LYS A 27 -22.78 8.65 -6.82
CA LYS A 27 -23.22 8.82 -8.23
C LYS A 27 -22.35 8.04 -9.22
N VAL A 28 -22.02 6.79 -8.89
CA VAL A 28 -21.26 5.87 -9.75
C VAL A 28 -22.04 4.57 -9.99
N SER A 29 -21.57 3.72 -10.90
CA SER A 29 -22.19 2.40 -11.10
C SER A 29 -21.85 1.43 -9.96
N ARG A 30 -22.73 0.44 -9.73
CA ARG A 30 -22.46 -0.69 -8.84
C ARG A 30 -21.13 -1.40 -9.18
N SER A 31 -20.87 -1.62 -10.47
CA SER A 31 -19.63 -2.24 -10.94
C SER A 31 -18.39 -1.41 -10.64
N LYS A 32 -18.52 -0.07 -10.60
CA LYS A 32 -17.43 0.83 -10.20
C LYS A 32 -17.14 0.70 -8.71
N VAL A 33 -18.16 0.61 -7.86
CA VAL A 33 -17.98 0.35 -6.42
C VAL A 33 -17.28 -0.98 -6.19
N ILE A 34 -17.77 -2.05 -6.82
CA ILE A 34 -17.19 -3.39 -6.67
C ILE A 34 -15.73 -3.41 -7.15
N SER A 35 -15.42 -2.79 -8.30
CA SER A 35 -14.04 -2.74 -8.80
C SER A 35 -13.10 -1.90 -7.94
N GLN A 36 -13.61 -0.85 -7.28
CA GLN A 36 -12.83 -0.08 -6.30
C GLN A 36 -12.54 -0.92 -5.05
N CYS A 37 -13.54 -1.61 -4.48
CA CYS A 37 -13.31 -2.48 -3.32
C CYS A 37 -12.30 -3.61 -3.63
N LEU A 38 -12.36 -4.20 -4.84
CA LEU A 38 -11.38 -5.21 -5.25
C LEU A 38 -9.96 -4.64 -5.37
N ARG A 39 -9.82 -3.39 -5.84
CA ARG A 39 -8.54 -2.71 -5.89
C ARG A 39 -7.99 -2.44 -4.50
N GLU A 40 -8.79 -1.84 -3.63
CA GLU A 40 -8.39 -1.55 -2.25
C GLU A 40 -7.99 -2.83 -1.50
N LEU A 41 -8.69 -3.95 -1.75
CA LEU A 41 -8.34 -5.25 -1.18
C LEU A 41 -6.99 -5.77 -1.72
N ALA A 42 -6.70 -5.59 -3.00
CA ALA A 42 -5.42 -5.97 -3.59
C ALA A 42 -4.26 -5.13 -3.05
N GLU A 43 -4.46 -3.81 -2.91
CA GLU A 43 -3.48 -2.90 -2.33
C GLU A 43 -3.17 -3.27 -0.87
N LYS A 44 -4.20 -3.57 -0.06
CA LYS A 44 -4.01 -4.02 1.33
C LYS A 44 -3.23 -5.32 1.44
N ARG A 45 -3.45 -6.27 0.53
CA ARG A 45 -2.67 -7.53 0.51
C ARG A 45 -1.19 -7.26 0.25
N ILE A 46 -0.88 -6.38 -0.69
CA ILE A 46 0.51 -5.98 -0.97
C ILE A 46 1.13 -5.30 0.25
N GLU A 47 0.38 -4.42 0.92
CA GLU A 47 0.84 -3.76 2.15
C GLU A 47 1.11 -4.75 3.29
N GLU A 48 0.25 -5.74 3.47
CA GLU A 48 0.43 -6.82 4.45
C GLU A 48 1.69 -7.66 4.14
N GLU A 49 1.89 -8.05 2.88
CA GLU A 49 3.09 -8.77 2.44
C GLU A 49 4.37 -7.95 2.65
N MET A 50 4.34 -6.65 2.35
CA MET A 50 5.48 -5.76 2.63
C MET A 50 5.77 -5.69 4.13
N LYS A 51 4.74 -5.54 4.96
CA LYS A 51 4.89 -5.49 6.42
C LYS A 51 5.54 -6.76 6.95
N GLU A 52 5.10 -7.93 6.48
CA GLU A 52 5.71 -9.21 6.84
C GLU A 52 7.19 -9.27 6.44
N GLY A 53 7.53 -8.86 5.22
CA GLY A 53 8.92 -8.80 4.75
C GLY A 53 9.80 -7.87 5.59
N TYR A 54 9.30 -6.68 5.92
CA TYR A 54 10.03 -5.73 6.79
C TYR A 54 10.27 -6.29 8.18
N ILE A 55 9.29 -6.95 8.79
CA ILE A 55 9.44 -7.58 10.10
C ILE A 55 10.45 -8.73 10.03
N ALA A 56 10.37 -9.58 9.00
CA ALA A 56 11.26 -10.72 8.83
C ALA A 56 12.73 -10.29 8.66
N MET A 57 13.00 -9.17 7.98
CA MET A 57 14.35 -8.66 7.75
C MET A 57 14.84 -7.69 8.84
N ALA A 58 14.02 -7.37 9.84
CA ALA A 58 14.33 -6.31 10.81
C ALA A 58 15.65 -6.57 11.57
N GLU A 59 15.88 -7.81 12.00
CA GLU A 59 17.09 -8.17 12.74
C GLU A 59 18.36 -8.17 11.88
N GLU A 60 18.27 -8.69 10.65
CA GLU A 60 19.37 -8.68 9.69
C GLU A 60 19.72 -7.26 9.23
N ASN A 61 18.69 -6.44 8.95
CA ASN A 61 18.85 -5.03 8.59
C ASN A 61 19.49 -4.24 9.73
N ARG A 62 19.09 -4.49 10.99
CA ARG A 62 19.70 -3.87 12.16
C ARG A 62 21.18 -4.25 12.27
N ARG A 63 21.50 -5.55 12.19
CA ARG A 63 22.88 -6.03 12.29
C ARG A 63 23.75 -5.41 11.19
N THR A 64 23.25 -5.40 9.96
CA THR A 64 23.95 -4.79 8.82
C THR A 64 24.13 -3.29 9.03
N ALA A 65 23.11 -2.57 9.50
CA ALA A 65 23.22 -1.14 9.77
C ALA A 65 24.30 -0.85 10.83
N GLU A 66 24.36 -1.65 11.90
CA GLU A 66 25.38 -1.53 12.95
C GLU A 66 26.79 -1.82 12.42
N GLU A 67 26.97 -2.89 11.63
CA GLU A 67 28.26 -3.25 11.02
C GLU A 67 28.79 -2.17 10.06
N PHE A 68 27.90 -1.52 9.31
CA PHE A 68 28.30 -0.49 8.34
C PHE A 68 28.40 0.92 8.93
N LEU A 69 28.00 1.12 10.19
CA LEU A 69 27.95 2.43 10.85
C LEU A 69 29.35 3.07 10.98
N GLU A 70 30.39 2.26 11.16
CA GLU A 70 31.78 2.74 11.17
C GLU A 70 32.28 3.10 9.77
N ALA A 71 31.96 2.29 8.76
CA ALA A 71 32.35 2.55 7.37
C ALA A 71 31.69 3.81 6.82
N GLN A 72 30.45 4.10 7.23
CA GLN A 72 29.71 5.29 6.81
C GLN A 72 30.34 6.60 7.31
N ARG A 73 30.93 6.61 8.52
CA ARG A 73 31.57 7.80 9.11
C ARG A 73 32.72 8.37 8.29
N GLY A 74 33.37 7.55 7.45
CA GLY A 74 34.50 7.98 6.61
C GLY A 74 34.12 8.59 5.27
N VAL A 75 32.85 8.49 4.84
CA VAL A 75 32.40 8.87 3.49
C VAL A 75 31.21 9.83 3.51
N LEU A 76 30.38 9.77 4.56
CA LEU A 76 29.25 10.69 4.69
C LEU A 76 29.75 12.10 5.08
N PRO A 77 29.34 13.15 4.36
CA PRO A 77 29.60 14.53 4.80
C PRO A 77 28.85 14.80 6.11
N GLU A 78 29.42 15.62 6.99
CA GLU A 78 28.68 16.14 8.14
C GLU A 78 27.49 16.95 7.63
N TRP A 79 26.28 16.42 7.82
CA TRP A 79 25.06 17.13 7.50
C TRP A 79 24.82 18.20 8.58
N ASN A 80 25.23 19.43 8.30
CA ASN A 80 24.88 20.57 9.15
C ASN A 80 23.45 21.01 8.82
N ALA A 81 22.52 20.76 9.74
CA ALA A 81 21.12 21.18 9.63
C ALA A 81 20.94 22.72 9.65
N ASP A 82 22.03 23.48 9.83
CA ASP A 82 22.03 24.95 9.89
C ASP A 82 22.20 25.63 8.51
N ALA A 83 22.30 24.86 7.42
CA ALA A 83 22.58 25.40 6.08
C ALA A 83 21.33 25.84 5.28
N GLU A 84 20.11 25.76 5.83
CA GLU A 84 18.87 26.12 5.13
C GLU A 84 18.32 27.53 5.45
N ASP A 85 19.06 28.39 6.14
CA ASP A 85 18.62 29.77 6.42
C ASP A 85 19.73 30.82 6.14
N SER A 86 20.03 31.06 4.86
CA SER A 86 20.68 32.28 4.34
C SER A 86 20.43 32.49 2.85
#